data_AF-A0A7S2P9F1-F1
#
_entry.id   AF-A0A7S2P9F1-F1
#
_cell.length_a   1.000
_cell.length_b   1.000
_cell.length_c   1.000
_cell.angle_alpha   90.00
_cell.angle_beta   90.00
_cell.angle_gamma   90.00
#
_symmetry.space_group_name_H-M   'P 1'
#
loop_
_entity.id
_entity.type
_entity.pdbx_description
1 polymer ?
#
loop_
_entity_poly.entity_id
_entity_poly.type
_entity_poly.pdbx_seq_one_letter_code
_entity_poly.pdbx_strand_id
1 'polypeptide(L)'
;AETVQGDVRLHAAKVEGIVLTGALSRIHGEFALIRQVPVRQMVNDGLILFAQSDYELAAQRFRDAMELQQSVSADMNDSSTLNSTDDPSSPGYPSWKDLDSPTLGFDADPSLTVECINNLSLCLLYSGQMRAAVHEMESLIRKDPCEHLTEGMAFNLCTLYELGSDGEECTKRKKRLQRVAKRFFLHDIGVESFRLN
;
A
#
# COMPACT_ATOMS: atom_id res chain seq x y z
N ALA A 1 10.32 46.97 -29.41
CA ALA A 1 8.91 46.71 -29.04
C ALA A 1 8.50 45.28 -29.41
N GLU A 2 8.83 44.81 -30.62
CA GLU A 2 8.45 43.46 -31.09
C GLU A 2 9.11 42.29 -30.33
N THR A 3 10.36 42.44 -29.89
CA THR A 3 11.07 41.41 -29.10
C THR A 3 10.46 41.17 -27.72
N VAL A 4 10.08 42.24 -27.01
CA VAL A 4 9.41 42.16 -25.70
C VAL A 4 8.03 41.53 -25.82
N GLN A 5 7.30 41.80 -26.91
CA GLN A 5 6.00 41.19 -27.19
C GLN A 5 6.11 39.68 -27.45
N GLY A 6 7.22 39.22 -28.06
CA GLY A 6 7.53 37.82 -28.28
C GLY A 6 7.83 37.06 -27.00
N ASP A 7 8.65 37.65 -26.13
CA ASP A 7 9.03 37.05 -24.83
C ASP A 7 7.83 36.93 -23.89
N VAL A 8 6.94 37.93 -23.86
CA VAL A 8 5.69 37.89 -23.07
C VAL A 8 4.76 36.78 -23.55
N ARG A 9 4.65 36.54 -24.86
CA ARG A 9 3.84 35.45 -25.42
C ARG A 9 4.43 34.08 -25.11
N LEU A 10 5.75 33.94 -25.18
CA LEU A 10 6.45 32.70 -24.81
C LEU A 10 6.25 32.38 -23.33
N HIS A 11 6.35 33.41 -22.47
CA HIS A 11 6.18 33.23 -21.04
C HIS A 11 4.74 32.92 -20.66
N ALA A 12 3.76 33.53 -21.32
CA ALA A 12 2.34 33.23 -21.15
C ALA A 12 2.00 31.78 -21.56
N ALA A 13 2.49 31.32 -22.72
CA ALA A 13 2.30 29.94 -23.15
C ALA A 13 2.97 28.91 -22.21
N LYS A 14 4.13 29.26 -21.64
CA LYS A 14 4.80 28.43 -20.63
C LYS A 14 4.01 28.35 -19.33
N VAL A 15 3.44 29.47 -18.87
CA VAL A 15 2.59 29.52 -17.67
C VAL A 15 1.31 28.73 -17.88
N GLU A 16 0.66 28.84 -19.03
CA GLU A 16 -0.53 28.03 -19.38
C GLU A 16 -0.20 26.53 -19.40
N GLY A 17 0.96 26.14 -19.96
CA GLY A 17 1.43 24.77 -19.93
C GLY A 17 1.63 24.23 -18.50
N ILE A 18 2.28 25.01 -17.63
CA ILE A 18 2.51 24.63 -16.22
C ILE A 18 1.19 24.50 -15.45
N VAL A 19 0.26 25.43 -15.65
CA VAL A 19 -1.07 25.39 -15.02
C VAL A 19 -1.87 24.16 -15.48
N LEU A 20 -1.82 23.83 -16.77
CA LEU A 20 -2.49 22.64 -17.32
C LEU A 20 -1.88 21.34 -16.79
N THR A 21 -0.55 21.23 -16.75
CA THR A 21 0.15 20.06 -16.19
C THR A 21 -0.16 19.89 -14.71
N GLY A 22 -0.17 20.98 -13.93
CA GLY A 22 -0.54 20.97 -12.52
C GLY A 22 -2.01 20.63 -12.27
N ALA A 23 -2.92 21.04 -13.15
CA ALA A 23 -4.32 20.65 -13.08
C ALA A 23 -4.53 19.16 -13.41
N LEU A 24 -3.82 18.65 -14.42
CA LEU A 24 -3.89 17.24 -14.82
C LEU A 24 -3.31 16.29 -13.77
N SER A 25 -2.24 16.69 -13.07
CA SER A 25 -1.67 15.90 -11.97
C SER A 25 -2.61 15.84 -10.76
N ARG A 26 -3.29 16.96 -10.44
CA ARG A 26 -4.34 17.00 -9.39
C ARG A 26 -5.52 16.10 -9.74
N ILE A 27 -6.00 16.16 -10.98
CA ILE A 27 -7.07 15.28 -11.47
C ILE A 27 -6.64 13.81 -11.38
N HIS A 28 -5.43 13.46 -11.81
CA HIS A 28 -4.94 12.07 -11.70
C HIS A 28 -4.90 11.58 -10.24
N GLY A 29 -4.46 12.40 -9.29
CA GLY A 29 -4.47 12.06 -7.86
C GLY A 29 -5.88 11.84 -7.30
N GLU A 30 -6.83 12.72 -7.65
CA GLU A 30 -8.24 12.59 -7.25
C GLU A 30 -8.88 11.32 -7.84
N PHE A 31 -8.64 11.04 -9.12
CA PHE A 31 -9.12 9.82 -9.77
C PHE A 31 -8.48 8.56 -9.16
N ALA A 32 -7.22 8.62 -8.75
CA ALA A 32 -6.54 7.52 -8.08
C ALA A 32 -7.20 7.18 -6.73
N LEU A 33 -7.51 8.20 -5.93
CA LEU A 33 -8.23 8.03 -4.66
C LEU A 33 -9.64 7.46 -4.88
N ILE A 34 -10.37 7.98 -5.87
CA ILE A 34 -11.72 7.49 -6.21
C ILE A 34 -11.70 6.01 -6.61
N ARG A 35 -10.69 5.57 -7.39
CA ARG A 35 -10.53 4.17 -7.79
C ARG A 35 -10.24 3.23 -6.61
N GLN A 36 -9.66 3.73 -5.52
CA GLN A 36 -9.41 2.94 -4.30
C GLN A 36 -10.62 2.84 -3.37
N VAL A 37 -11.64 3.68 -3.55
CA VAL A 37 -12.85 3.67 -2.69
C VAL A 37 -13.49 2.29 -2.59
N PRO A 38 -13.69 1.53 -3.68
CA PRO A 38 -14.33 0.22 -3.58
C PRO A 38 -13.46 -0.80 -2.83
N VAL A 39 -12.13 -0.76 -3.01
CA VAL A 39 -11.21 -1.63 -2.26
C VAL A 39 -11.28 -1.32 -0.77
N ARG A 40 -11.20 -0.02 -0.41
CA ARG A 40 -11.33 0.46 0.97
C ARG A 40 -12.65 0.03 1.61
N GLN A 41 -13.75 0.14 0.87
CA GLN A 41 -15.07 -0.30 1.33
C GLN A 41 -15.09 -1.80 1.62
N MET A 42 -14.54 -2.62 0.72
CA MET A 42 -14.51 -4.08 0.91
C MET A 42 -13.64 -4.52 2.09
N VAL A 43 -12.49 -3.86 2.30
CA VAL A 43 -11.65 -4.09 3.47
C VAL A 43 -12.41 -3.76 4.75
N ASN A 44 -13.11 -2.63 4.79
CA ASN A 44 -13.94 -2.23 5.93
C ASN A 44 -15.09 -3.22 6.18
N ASP A 45 -15.78 -3.67 5.13
CA ASP A 45 -16.82 -4.70 5.24
C ASP A 45 -16.24 -6.00 5.82
N GLY A 46 -15.05 -6.41 5.37
CA GLY A 46 -14.32 -7.56 5.92
C GLY A 46 -13.98 -7.39 7.40
N LEU A 47 -13.56 -6.19 7.83
CA LEU A 47 -13.29 -5.88 9.24
C LEU A 47 -14.56 -5.91 10.10
N ILE A 48 -15.69 -5.44 9.59
CA ILE A 48 -16.99 -5.52 10.28
C ILE A 48 -17.40 -6.98 10.47
N LEU A 49 -17.28 -7.81 9.43
CA LEU A 49 -17.58 -9.24 9.51
C LEU A 49 -16.64 -9.98 10.48
N PHE A 50 -15.36 -9.61 10.46
CA PHE A 50 -14.38 -10.13 11.41
C PHE A 50 -14.78 -9.81 12.86
N ALA A 51 -15.21 -8.58 13.14
CA ALA A 51 -15.70 -8.18 14.46
C ALA A 51 -16.98 -8.95 14.87
N GLN A 52 -17.78 -9.41 13.90
CA GLN A 52 -18.96 -10.26 14.12
C GLN A 52 -18.62 -11.76 14.27
N SER A 53 -17.33 -12.12 14.26
CA SER A 53 -16.84 -13.52 14.29
C SER A 53 -17.22 -14.35 13.06
N ASP A 54 -17.65 -13.73 11.96
CA ASP A 54 -17.86 -14.40 10.68
C ASP A 54 -16.54 -14.39 9.88
N TYR A 55 -15.63 -15.29 10.28
CA TYR A 55 -14.28 -15.34 9.71
C TYR A 55 -14.26 -15.85 8.26
N GLU A 56 -15.22 -16.68 7.86
CA GLU A 56 -15.28 -17.23 6.50
C GLU A 56 -15.69 -16.15 5.50
N LEU A 57 -16.75 -15.39 5.80
CA LEU A 57 -17.19 -14.31 4.93
C LEU A 57 -16.20 -13.13 4.97
N ALA A 58 -15.61 -12.83 6.13
CA ALA A 58 -14.55 -11.83 6.23
C ALA A 58 -13.33 -12.21 5.36
N ALA A 59 -12.89 -13.46 5.40
CA ALA A 59 -11.80 -13.95 4.56
C ALA A 59 -12.11 -13.79 3.06
N GLN A 60 -13.35 -14.09 2.65
CA GLN A 60 -13.77 -13.88 1.27
C GLN A 60 -13.68 -12.40 0.89
N ARG A 61 -14.18 -11.48 1.73
CA ARG A 61 -14.10 -10.04 1.46
C ARG A 61 -12.67 -9.53 1.30
N PHE A 62 -11.74 -10.01 2.12
CA PHE A 62 -10.33 -9.65 1.97
C PHE A 62 -9.71 -10.19 0.68
N ARG A 63 -10.08 -11.40 0.24
CA ARG A 63 -9.61 -11.94 -1.06
C ARG A 63 -10.15 -11.14 -2.23
N ASP A 64 -11.46 -10.89 -2.24
CA ASP A 64 -12.10 -10.12 -3.29
C ASP A 64 -11.52 -8.69 -3.36
N ALA A 65 -11.18 -8.10 -2.19
CA ALA A 65 -10.51 -6.80 -2.12
C ALA A 65 -9.10 -6.83 -2.74
N MET A 66 -8.31 -7.89 -2.52
CA MET A 66 -6.99 -8.03 -3.16
C MET A 66 -7.09 -8.20 -4.68
N GLU A 67 -8.06 -8.96 -5.17
CA GLU A 67 -8.30 -9.14 -6.60
C GLU A 67 -8.66 -7.80 -7.25
N LEU A 68 -9.50 -7.01 -6.58
CA LEU A 68 -9.84 -5.67 -7.02
C LEU A 68 -8.65 -4.71 -6.93
N GLN A 69 -7.82 -4.80 -5.90
CA GLN A 69 -6.60 -3.99 -5.79
C GLN A 69 -5.66 -4.23 -6.97
N GLN A 70 -5.49 -5.48 -7.38
CA GLN A 70 -4.64 -5.84 -8.52
C GLN A 70 -5.16 -5.26 -9.84
N SER A 71 -6.47 -5.18 -10.03
CA SER A 71 -7.04 -4.54 -11.23
C SER A 71 -6.87 -3.03 -11.22
N VAL A 72 -7.02 -2.39 -10.05
CA VAL A 72 -6.78 -0.94 -9.91
C VAL A 72 -5.32 -0.59 -10.17
N SER A 73 -4.37 -1.40 -9.69
CA SER A 73 -2.94 -1.18 -9.93
C SER A 73 -2.53 -1.38 -11.40
N ALA A 74 -3.22 -2.28 -12.13
CA ALA A 74 -2.97 -2.49 -13.56
C ALA A 74 -3.37 -1.26 -14.41
N ASP A 75 -4.51 -0.64 -14.09
CA ASP A 75 -5.02 0.55 -14.80
C ASP A 75 -4.14 1.80 -14.59
N MET A 76 -3.47 1.92 -13.44
CA MET A 76 -2.61 3.08 -13.16
C MET A 76 -1.28 3.06 -13.89
N ASN A 77 -0.74 1.88 -14.18
CA ASN A 77 0.56 1.74 -14.82
C ASN A 77 0.55 2.18 -16.30
N ASP A 78 -0.62 2.33 -16.91
CA ASP A 78 -0.82 2.81 -18.29
C ASP A 78 -0.83 4.36 -18.39
N SER A 79 -0.91 5.08 -17.26
CA SER A 79 -1.07 6.55 -17.24
C SER A 79 0.18 7.33 -16.78
N SER A 80 1.32 6.67 -16.54
CA SER A 80 2.46 7.23 -15.80
C SER A 80 3.50 8.06 -16.58
N THR A 81 3.24 8.52 -17.81
CA THR A 81 4.22 9.29 -18.63
C THR A 81 4.20 10.82 -18.46
N LEU A 82 3.86 11.39 -17.31
CA LEU A 82 3.93 12.84 -17.09
C LEU A 82 4.68 13.19 -15.81
N ASN A 83 6.01 13.35 -15.92
CA ASN A 83 6.90 13.77 -14.86
C ASN A 83 6.54 15.17 -14.32
N SER A 84 6.38 15.27 -13.00
CA SER A 84 6.17 16.51 -12.24
C SER A 84 7.47 17.30 -12.06
N THR A 85 7.46 18.57 -12.46
CA THR A 85 8.44 19.58 -12.01
C THR A 85 7.69 20.61 -11.16
N ASP A 86 7.87 20.56 -9.84
CA ASP A 86 7.24 21.46 -8.87
C ASP A 86 7.98 22.83 -8.81
N ASP A 87 7.22 23.94 -8.84
CA ASP A 87 7.69 25.31 -8.60
C ASP A 87 7.02 25.90 -7.33
N PRO A 88 7.73 26.53 -6.38
CA PRO A 88 7.23 26.76 -5.01
C PRO A 88 6.37 28.02 -4.77
N SER A 89 5.96 28.75 -5.81
CA SER A 89 5.39 30.09 -5.63
C SER A 89 4.03 30.29 -6.30
N SER A 90 2.95 29.82 -5.66
CA SER A 90 1.58 30.26 -6.02
C SER A 90 0.68 30.42 -4.78
N PRO A 91 -0.13 31.49 -4.66
CA PRO A 91 -0.83 31.84 -3.43
C PRO A 91 -2.26 31.30 -3.38
N GLY A 92 -2.65 30.78 -2.21
CA GLY A 92 -3.96 31.06 -1.62
C GLY A 92 -5.14 30.14 -1.94
N TYR A 93 -4.97 28.82 -1.93
CA TYR A 93 -6.08 27.86 -1.76
C TYR A 93 -5.58 26.68 -0.92
N PRO A 94 -6.40 26.09 -0.03
CA PRO A 94 -6.01 24.88 0.67
C PRO A 94 -5.72 23.81 -0.40
N SER A 95 -4.48 23.38 -0.46
CA SER A 95 -4.08 22.25 -1.30
C SER A 95 -4.56 21.01 -0.57
N TRP A 96 -4.94 19.92 -1.27
CA TRP A 96 -5.24 18.66 -0.58
C TRP A 96 -4.08 18.15 0.30
N LYS A 97 -2.87 18.69 0.10
CA LYS A 97 -1.71 18.58 1.01
C LYS A 97 -1.99 19.09 2.45
N ASP A 98 -2.98 19.94 2.64
CA ASP A 98 -3.47 20.39 3.95
C ASP A 98 -4.48 19.39 4.56
N LEU A 99 -5.06 18.50 3.74
CA LEU A 99 -5.78 17.30 4.17
C LEU A 99 -4.85 16.09 4.39
N ASP A 100 -3.63 16.12 3.84
CA ASP A 100 -2.52 15.22 4.20
C ASP A 100 -1.96 15.55 5.61
N SER A 101 -2.64 16.42 6.38
CA SER A 101 -2.36 16.59 7.80
C SER A 101 -2.54 15.25 8.53
N PRO A 102 -1.62 14.83 9.42
CA PRO A 102 -1.62 13.53 10.08
C PRO A 102 -2.88 13.25 10.94
N THR A 103 -3.72 14.26 11.13
CA THR A 103 -4.95 14.19 11.93
C THR A 103 -6.02 13.23 11.40
N LEU A 104 -5.95 12.76 10.15
CA LEU A 104 -6.92 11.81 9.59
C LEU A 104 -6.31 10.56 8.92
N GLY A 105 -4.99 10.36 9.00
CA GLY A 105 -4.35 9.10 8.58
C GLY A 105 -4.54 8.73 7.10
N PHE A 106 -4.84 9.70 6.23
CA PHE A 106 -4.85 9.51 4.78
C PHE A 106 -3.45 9.70 4.19
N ASP A 107 -2.43 9.05 4.77
CA ASP A 107 -1.30 8.68 3.94
C ASP A 107 -1.89 7.75 2.88
N ALA A 108 -2.11 8.28 1.69
CA ALA A 108 -2.75 7.59 0.58
C ALA A 108 -1.77 6.57 0.02
N ASP A 109 -1.38 5.58 0.83
CA ASP A 109 -0.84 4.34 0.28
C ASP A 109 -1.90 3.82 -0.69
N PRO A 110 -1.59 3.78 -2.00
CA PRO A 110 -2.56 3.34 -2.98
C PRO A 110 -2.83 1.84 -2.85
N SER A 111 -2.00 1.07 -2.17
CA SER A 111 -2.16 -0.39 -2.08
C SER A 111 -2.61 -0.79 -0.69
N LEU A 112 -3.79 -1.40 -0.58
CA LEU A 112 -4.25 -2.08 0.63
C LEU A 112 -3.89 -3.57 0.64
N THR A 113 -2.95 -3.99 -0.21
CA THR A 113 -2.63 -5.41 -0.38
C THR A 113 -2.09 -6.03 0.91
N VAL A 114 -1.24 -5.30 1.64
CA VAL A 114 -0.63 -5.76 2.89
C VAL A 114 -1.68 -5.90 3.99
N GLU A 115 -2.58 -4.94 4.11
CA GLU A 115 -3.69 -4.94 5.08
C GLU A 115 -4.64 -6.10 4.79
N CYS A 116 -5.00 -6.30 3.52
CA CYS A 116 -5.89 -7.40 3.11
C CYS A 116 -5.30 -8.76 3.48
N ILE A 117 -4.03 -9.02 3.12
CA ILE A 117 -3.41 -10.33 3.41
C ILE A 117 -3.24 -10.54 4.90
N ASN A 118 -2.92 -9.47 5.64
CA ASN A 118 -2.72 -9.53 7.07
C ASN A 118 -4.02 -9.90 7.78
N ASN A 119 -5.11 -9.19 7.45
CA ASN A 119 -6.43 -9.47 8.01
C ASN A 119 -6.97 -10.83 7.56
N LEU A 120 -6.71 -11.25 6.31
CA LEU A 120 -7.03 -12.58 5.83
C LEU A 120 -6.29 -13.66 6.63
N SER A 121 -5.01 -13.44 6.94
CA SER A 121 -4.21 -14.38 7.73
C SER A 121 -4.79 -14.58 9.14
N LEU A 122 -5.32 -13.51 9.75
CA LEU A 122 -6.02 -13.58 11.02
C LEU A 122 -7.33 -14.35 10.89
N CYS A 123 -8.15 -14.09 9.86
CA CYS A 123 -9.36 -14.87 9.61
C CYS A 123 -9.05 -16.37 9.51
N LEU A 124 -8.03 -16.73 8.70
CA LEU A 124 -7.58 -18.11 8.53
C LEU A 124 -7.06 -18.71 9.85
N LEU A 125 -6.36 -17.92 10.67
CA LEU A 125 -5.93 -18.36 12.01
C LEU A 125 -7.12 -18.67 12.92
N TYR A 126 -8.11 -17.78 13.01
CA TYR A 126 -9.30 -17.96 13.85
C TYR A 126 -10.20 -19.11 13.35
N SER A 127 -10.19 -19.40 12.04
CA SER A 127 -10.83 -20.59 11.46
C SER A 127 -10.02 -21.89 11.60
N GLY A 128 -8.87 -21.87 12.29
CA GLY A 128 -8.01 -23.05 12.48
C GLY A 128 -7.17 -23.45 11.26
N GLN A 129 -7.14 -22.62 10.21
CA GLN A 129 -6.43 -22.85 8.95
C GLN A 129 -5.04 -22.19 8.95
N MET A 130 -4.28 -22.35 10.04
CA MET A 130 -2.97 -21.71 10.22
C MET A 130 -1.97 -21.98 9.09
N ARG A 131 -1.98 -23.18 8.51
CA ARG A 131 -1.11 -23.51 7.37
C ARG A 131 -1.43 -22.68 6.13
N ALA A 132 -2.71 -22.41 5.89
CA ALA A 132 -3.15 -21.54 4.81
C ALA A 132 -2.76 -20.09 5.09
N ALA A 133 -2.93 -19.61 6.33
CA ALA A 133 -2.51 -18.26 6.74
C ALA A 133 -1.02 -18.01 6.43
N VAL A 134 -0.14 -18.93 6.86
CA VAL A 134 1.30 -18.88 6.56
C VAL A 134 1.57 -18.91 5.07
N HIS A 135 0.89 -19.78 4.32
CA HIS A 135 1.08 -19.90 2.88
C HIS A 135 0.72 -18.62 2.14
N GLU A 136 -0.42 -18.00 2.46
CA GLU A 136 -0.90 -16.75 1.86
C GLU A 136 0.09 -15.60 2.10
N MET A 137 0.53 -15.41 3.35
CA MET A 137 1.53 -14.39 3.69
C MET A 137 2.88 -14.63 2.99
N GLU A 138 3.42 -15.86 3.05
CA GLU A 138 4.68 -16.21 2.38
C GLU A 138 4.57 -16.04 0.85
N SER A 139 3.42 -16.35 0.26
CA SER A 139 3.16 -16.21 -1.17
C SER A 139 3.25 -14.75 -1.60
N LEU A 140 2.63 -13.84 -0.84
CA LEU A 140 2.69 -12.42 -1.13
C LEU A 140 4.11 -11.86 -0.97
N ILE A 141 4.79 -12.18 0.14
CA ILE A 141 6.19 -11.78 0.35
C ILE A 141 7.09 -12.30 -0.77
N ARG A 142 6.83 -13.50 -1.30
CA ARG A 142 7.64 -14.07 -2.40
C ARG A 142 7.44 -13.32 -3.73
N LYS A 143 6.27 -12.70 -3.97
CA LYS A 143 6.01 -11.92 -5.19
C LYS A 143 6.89 -10.67 -5.22
N ASP A 144 6.83 -9.89 -4.16
CA ASP A 144 7.72 -8.73 -3.99
C ASP A 144 8.01 -8.52 -2.49
N PRO A 145 9.22 -8.89 -2.02
CA PRO A 145 9.61 -8.66 -0.64
C PRO A 145 9.76 -7.18 -0.28
N CYS A 146 10.10 -6.31 -1.24
CA CYS A 146 10.30 -4.89 -0.95
C CYS A 146 8.98 -4.18 -0.64
N GLU A 147 7.92 -4.58 -1.33
CA GLU A 147 6.59 -3.99 -1.16
C GLU A 147 5.81 -4.64 0.00
N HIS A 148 5.92 -5.96 0.17
CA HIS A 148 4.98 -6.69 1.04
C HIS A 148 5.56 -7.13 2.39
N LEU A 149 6.87 -7.10 2.57
CA LEU A 149 7.49 -7.47 3.85
C LEU A 149 7.55 -6.24 4.76
N THR A 150 6.45 -5.94 5.42
CA THR A 150 6.40 -4.89 6.45
C THR A 150 6.74 -5.43 7.84
N GLU A 151 6.95 -4.54 8.81
CA GLU A 151 7.19 -4.93 10.20
C GLU A 151 6.05 -5.78 10.78
N GLY A 152 4.81 -5.36 10.54
CA GLY A 152 3.61 -6.08 10.98
C GLY A 152 3.48 -7.45 10.32
N MET A 153 3.79 -7.56 9.03
CA MET A 153 3.81 -8.85 8.31
C MET A 153 4.87 -9.79 8.87
N ALA A 154 6.07 -9.29 9.14
CA ALA A 154 7.15 -10.09 9.75
C ALA A 154 6.75 -10.59 11.14
N PHE A 155 6.21 -9.70 11.98
CA PHE A 155 5.76 -10.02 13.33
C PHE A 155 4.65 -11.08 13.34
N ASN A 156 3.62 -10.90 12.51
CA ASN A 156 2.49 -11.83 12.44
C ASN A 156 2.92 -13.19 11.86
N LEU A 157 3.77 -13.21 10.85
CA LEU A 157 4.29 -14.45 10.28
C LEU A 157 5.18 -15.21 11.28
N CYS A 158 6.01 -14.50 12.05
CA CYS A 158 6.80 -15.08 13.13
C CYS A 158 5.91 -15.64 14.26
N THR A 159 4.81 -14.98 14.58
CA THR A 159 3.81 -15.48 15.53
C THR A 159 3.14 -16.75 15.03
N LEU A 160 2.77 -16.83 13.74
CA LEU A 160 2.23 -18.05 13.14
C LEU A 160 3.24 -19.20 13.15
N TYR A 161 4.53 -18.94 12.93
CA TYR A 161 5.57 -19.98 13.05
C TYR A 161 5.72 -20.53 14.47
N GLU A 162 5.59 -19.68 15.49
CA GLU A 162 5.63 -20.12 16.89
C GLU A 162 4.43 -21.00 17.26
N LEU A 163 3.25 -20.69 16.71
CA LEU A 163 2.03 -21.45 16.98
C LEU A 163 1.99 -22.79 16.24
N GLY A 164 2.60 -22.86 15.06
CA GLY A 164 2.40 -23.97 14.11
C GLY A 164 3.61 -24.81 13.78
N SER A 165 4.78 -24.58 14.39
CA SER A 165 6.00 -25.32 14.09
C SER A 165 6.79 -25.63 15.35
N ASP A 166 7.44 -26.79 15.36
CA ASP A 166 8.37 -27.16 16.43
C ASP A 166 9.54 -26.18 16.49
N GLY A 167 10.18 -26.05 17.67
CA GLY A 167 11.15 -24.99 17.96
C GLY A 167 12.30 -24.88 16.95
N GLU A 168 12.81 -26.00 16.43
CA GLU A 168 13.88 -26.00 15.41
C GLU A 168 13.39 -25.44 14.05
N GLU A 169 12.25 -25.94 13.55
CA GLU A 169 11.69 -25.50 12.27
C GLU A 169 11.19 -24.05 12.35
N CYS A 170 10.59 -23.66 13.48
CA CYS A 170 10.22 -22.28 13.76
C CYS A 170 11.44 -21.35 13.66
N THR A 171 12.53 -21.68 14.34
CA THR A 171 13.78 -20.91 14.30
C THR A 171 14.35 -20.82 12.88
N LYS A 172 14.30 -21.91 12.12
CA LYS A 172 14.78 -21.96 10.73
C LYS A 172 13.96 -21.07 9.81
N ARG A 173 12.63 -21.05 9.95
CA ARG A 173 11.72 -20.21 9.15
C ARG A 173 11.89 -18.73 9.49
N LYS A 174 11.97 -18.37 10.78
CA LYS A 174 12.29 -17.01 11.22
C LYS A 174 13.63 -16.50 10.68
N LYS A 175 14.70 -17.32 10.77
CA LYS A 175 16.02 -16.99 10.20
C LYS A 175 15.97 -16.84 8.67
N ARG A 176 15.17 -17.65 7.97
CA ARG A 176 14.97 -17.50 6.53
C ARG A 176 14.33 -16.15 6.21
N LEU A 177 13.27 -15.77 6.93
CA LEU A 177 12.59 -14.50 6.76
C LEU A 177 13.53 -13.31 7.02
N GLN A 178 14.34 -13.37 8.08
CA GLN A 178 15.36 -12.35 8.37
C GLN A 178 16.40 -12.22 7.25
N ARG A 179 16.83 -13.34 6.64
CA ARG A 179 17.75 -13.30 5.49
C ARG A 179 17.11 -12.63 4.27
N VAL A 180 15.80 -12.81 4.06
CA VAL A 180 15.08 -12.11 2.98
C VAL A 180 15.12 -10.61 3.24
N ALA A 181 14.71 -10.13 4.41
CA ALA A 181 14.77 -8.71 4.75
C ALA A 181 16.17 -8.10 4.54
N LYS A 182 17.22 -8.78 5.01
CA LYS A 182 18.61 -8.35 4.79
C LYS A 182 19.03 -8.33 3.32
N ARG A 183 18.56 -9.29 2.52
CA ARG A 183 18.88 -9.37 1.09
C ARG A 183 18.26 -8.24 0.28
N PHE A 184 17.07 -7.80 0.68
CA PHE A 184 16.34 -6.71 0.03
C PHE A 184 16.59 -5.34 0.71
N PHE A 185 17.58 -5.25 1.59
CA PHE A 185 17.97 -4.00 2.29
C PHE A 185 16.81 -3.33 3.03
N LEU A 186 15.90 -4.13 3.60
CA LEU A 186 14.77 -3.64 4.39
C LEU A 186 15.23 -3.31 5.81
N HIS A 187 15.92 -2.17 5.93
CA HIS A 187 16.52 -1.68 7.17
C HIS A 187 15.47 -1.18 8.17
N ASP A 188 14.27 -0.86 7.70
CA ASP A 188 13.18 -0.36 8.54
C ASP A 188 12.52 -1.47 9.37
N ILE A 189 12.77 -2.74 9.04
CA ILE A 189 12.25 -3.87 9.80
C ILE A 189 13.20 -4.18 10.96
N GLY A 190 12.74 -3.88 12.17
CA GLY A 190 13.47 -4.16 13.40
C GLY A 190 13.83 -5.64 13.55
N VAL A 191 14.97 -5.91 14.20
CA VAL A 191 15.36 -7.30 14.55
C VAL A 191 14.34 -7.96 15.48
N GLU A 192 13.67 -7.15 16.30
CA GLU A 192 12.61 -7.56 17.22
C GLU A 192 11.40 -8.17 16.50
N SER A 193 11.10 -7.70 15.29
CA SER A 193 9.97 -8.18 14.48
C SER A 193 10.13 -9.66 14.08
N PHE A 194 11.36 -10.17 14.06
CA PHE A 194 11.65 -11.59 13.77
C PHE A 194 11.59 -12.50 15.00
N ARG A 195 11.50 -11.93 16.21
CA ARG A 195 11.39 -12.66 17.49
C ARG A 195 12.43 -13.78 17.61
N LEU A 196 13.68 -13.46 17.27
CA LEU A 196 14.86 -14.30 17.39
C LEU A 196 15.63 -13.83 18.62
N ASN A 197 15.46 -14.51 19.76
CA ASN A 197 16.29 -14.32 20.95
C ASN A 197 17.66 -14.98 20.77
#